data_AF-A0A6V2QRL2-F1
#
_entry.id   AF-A0A6V2QRL2-F1
#
_cell.length_a   1.000
_cell.length_b   1.000
_cell.length_c   1.000
_cell.angle_alpha   90.00
_cell.angle_beta   90.00
_cell.angle_gamma   90.00
#
_symmetry.space_group_name_H-M   'P 1'
#
loop_
_entity.id
_entity.type
_entity.pdbx_description
1 polymer ?
#
loop_
_entity_poly.entity_id
_entity_poly.type
_entity_poly.pdbx_seq_one_letter_code
_entity_poly.pdbx_strand_id
1 'polypeptide(L)'
;MSTPKSERKKKDKKHKDKKRRHSTSSISSSSTKKLKKVINVDDEPEVLKVEEVIPLPVASSKLKEESTKDDNDGEDKAEVPILNVKVPAADPKVDPIVVSFASGVPTSILSNESQSGKTVRFRKAAGSDNSSDDNSDDDDDDKNQSTMDGRFAKDAPTFHYFQTSAKSSSHKKRMVCGHDSTCTYSSAPYTPSTTQPKVSKDGDVLTSTKHKTKLYIGVYDKQTRSLALQPTADKCTIHTLSQSVSSYAPLLRQGNYIPHTTTEFQNLTMMQRRNLLFDDFGSSKKKRVIKSQAENVVSVDNVLGAGSAMMEAVSGQMSSMSESNRLAMEEVEREGEKKTDAVAQAYDEARKQFLPPFDTKTTKPSKIYLPKKIAGQQSWNSTNRIIEKALQKEDWKEALSFPNKNREFDSDKDADLDEGKKERMREHMKWCDSVTALLHSVNPSRASAKERLKAIVILAHMVRFHKAVGKRNFIKGHHDEVLKRVGSSPYEVISMCMDTFLVNDGNRGYSQTKQLRDKRVVYLLILYILVASGGGGESDDVRVGSINSFMNECEIPLRDAMMFLTQAGFKVKKGVDGTLSVSLNAPLEFPPPIRPKRGS
;
A
#
# COMPACT_ATOMS: atom_id res chain seq x y z
N MET A 1 68.70 -9.24 28.49
CA MET A 1 67.92 -10.12 29.39
C MET A 1 67.97 -9.53 30.79
N SER A 2 66.91 -8.83 31.18
CA SER A 2 66.74 -8.21 32.51
C SER A 2 65.24 -8.05 32.72
N THR A 3 64.69 -8.74 33.71
CA THR A 3 63.27 -8.69 34.08
C THR A 3 63.07 -7.64 35.17
N PRO A 4 62.03 -6.77 35.09
CA PRO A 4 61.67 -5.92 36.21
C PRO A 4 60.59 -6.56 37.08
N LYS A 5 60.79 -6.37 38.38
CA LYS A 5 59.96 -6.77 39.52
C LYS A 5 58.61 -6.06 39.51
N SER A 6 57.56 -6.77 39.90
CA SER A 6 56.19 -6.28 40.09
C SER A 6 56.02 -5.57 41.43
N GLU A 7 55.55 -4.32 41.40
CA GLU A 7 55.12 -3.57 42.58
C GLU A 7 53.67 -3.92 42.96
N ARG A 8 53.48 -4.37 44.20
CA ARG A 8 52.19 -4.52 44.87
C ARG A 8 51.74 -3.16 45.43
N LYS A 9 50.60 -2.63 44.98
CA LYS A 9 49.88 -1.55 45.69
C LYS A 9 48.67 -2.12 46.44
N LYS A 10 48.74 -2.03 47.78
CA LYS A 10 47.60 -2.11 48.70
C LYS A 10 46.77 -0.82 48.58
N LYS A 11 45.44 -0.93 48.55
CA LYS A 11 44.55 0.17 48.98
C LYS A 11 43.30 -0.39 49.67
N ASP A 12 43.03 0.20 50.81
CA ASP A 12 42.06 -0.19 51.83
C ASP A 12 40.60 0.14 51.50
N LYS A 13 39.75 -0.81 51.89
CA LYS A 13 38.49 -0.66 52.65
C LYS A 13 37.85 0.73 52.74
N LYS A 14 36.61 0.83 52.25
CA LYS A 14 35.51 1.49 52.98
C LYS A 14 34.17 0.82 52.66
N HIS A 15 33.72 -0.03 53.57
CA HIS A 15 32.34 -0.52 53.68
C HIS A 15 31.48 0.63 54.22
N LYS A 16 30.28 0.81 53.66
CA LYS A 16 29.20 1.55 54.33
C LYS A 16 27.92 0.73 54.23
N ASP A 17 27.60 0.09 55.34
CA ASP A 17 26.33 -0.56 55.62
C ASP A 17 25.17 0.45 55.58
N LYS A 18 24.07 0.10 54.92
CA LYS A 18 22.76 0.59 55.32
C LYS A 18 21.72 -0.52 55.20
N LYS A 19 21.58 -1.20 56.33
CA LYS A 19 20.59 -2.19 56.72
C LYS A 19 19.21 -1.52 56.79
N ARG A 20 18.21 -2.05 56.07
CA ARG A 20 16.80 -1.90 56.48
C ARG A 20 16.03 -3.17 56.09
N ARG A 21 15.69 -3.93 57.13
CA ARG A 21 14.80 -5.09 57.13
C ARG A 21 13.35 -4.62 57.01
N HIS A 22 12.50 -5.43 56.36
CA HIS A 22 11.20 -5.91 56.83
C HIS A 22 10.72 -6.95 55.81
N SER A 23 10.93 -8.24 56.09
CA SER A 23 9.99 -9.15 56.74
C SER A 23 8.82 -9.54 55.85
N THR A 24 8.95 -10.78 55.36
CA THR A 24 7.95 -11.65 54.74
C THR A 24 6.75 -11.89 55.64
N SER A 25 5.54 -11.91 55.06
CA SER A 25 4.44 -12.73 55.57
C SER A 25 3.59 -13.21 54.40
N SER A 26 3.71 -14.50 54.12
CA SER A 26 2.78 -15.33 53.38
C SER A 26 1.56 -15.65 54.24
N ILE A 27 0.34 -15.36 53.77
CA ILE A 27 -0.89 -16.03 54.23
C ILE A 27 -1.82 -16.24 53.03
N SER A 28 -2.35 -17.46 52.99
CA SER A 28 -3.26 -18.05 52.01
C SER A 28 -4.74 -17.66 52.21
N SER A 29 -5.51 -18.02 51.17
CA SER A 29 -6.90 -18.52 51.20
C SER A 29 -8.11 -17.58 51.40
N SER A 30 -9.05 -17.82 50.48
CA SER A 30 -10.53 -17.85 50.61
C SER A 30 -11.36 -16.55 50.66
N SER A 31 -12.11 -16.35 49.57
CA SER A 31 -13.58 -16.29 49.51
C SER A 31 -14.36 -15.67 50.69
N THR A 32 -15.05 -14.54 50.47
CA THR A 32 -16.53 -14.45 50.39
C THR A 32 -17.04 -12.99 50.43
N LYS A 33 -18.07 -12.74 49.59
CA LYS A 33 -19.29 -11.92 49.77
C LYS A 33 -19.22 -10.48 50.36
N LYS A 34 -19.69 -9.56 49.50
CA LYS A 34 -20.68 -8.48 49.72
C LYS A 34 -20.65 -7.71 51.06
N LEU A 35 -20.39 -6.41 50.98
CA LEU A 35 -21.25 -5.40 51.62
C LEU A 35 -21.06 -4.02 50.98
N LYS A 36 -22.20 -3.45 50.56
CA LYS A 36 -22.36 -2.04 50.20
C LYS A 36 -22.03 -1.18 51.42
N LYS A 37 -21.24 -0.11 51.24
CA LYS A 37 -21.29 1.03 52.15
C LYS A 37 -21.15 2.32 51.37
N VAL A 38 -22.23 3.09 51.47
CA VAL A 38 -22.42 4.49 51.09
C VAL A 38 -21.47 5.34 51.94
N ILE A 39 -20.67 6.19 51.31
CA ILE A 39 -20.08 7.38 51.95
C ILE A 39 -20.12 8.50 50.91
N ASN A 40 -20.97 9.49 51.16
CA ASN A 40 -20.88 10.84 50.60
C ASN A 40 -19.65 11.51 51.20
N VAL A 41 -18.82 12.13 50.36
CA VAL A 41 -17.98 13.26 50.74
C VAL A 41 -18.05 14.25 49.60
N ASP A 42 -18.73 15.36 49.87
CA ASP A 42 -18.63 16.61 49.13
C ASP A 42 -17.20 17.13 49.23
N ASP A 43 -16.60 17.51 48.10
CA ASP A 43 -15.51 18.49 48.04
C ASP A 43 -15.43 19.02 46.61
N GLU A 44 -15.91 20.25 46.42
CA GLU A 44 -15.53 21.11 45.29
C GLU A 44 -14.02 21.38 45.33
N PRO A 45 -13.40 21.64 44.17
CA PRO A 45 -12.75 22.95 44.10
C PRO A 45 -12.84 23.67 42.76
N GLU A 46 -13.08 24.97 42.92
CA GLU A 46 -12.42 26.11 42.26
C GLU A 46 -12.49 26.22 40.73
N VAL A 47 -13.41 27.10 40.33
CA VAL A 47 -13.49 27.81 39.06
C VAL A 47 -12.30 28.75 38.92
N LEU A 48 -11.34 28.40 38.05
CA LEU A 48 -10.32 29.34 37.57
C LEU A 48 -10.86 30.16 36.39
N LYS A 49 -10.75 31.48 36.58
CA LYS A 49 -11.19 32.54 35.69
C LYS A 49 -10.41 32.58 34.38
N VAL A 50 -11.16 33.01 33.36
CA VAL A 50 -10.76 33.29 31.98
C VAL A 50 -10.18 34.71 31.89
N GLU A 51 -8.93 34.82 31.46
CA GLU A 51 -8.24 35.96 30.82
C GLU A 51 -7.23 35.27 29.87
N GLU A 52 -6.98 35.63 28.62
CA GLU A 52 -6.90 36.93 27.96
C GLU A 52 -6.91 36.66 26.44
N VAL A 53 -7.66 37.46 25.66
CA VAL A 53 -7.74 37.35 24.19
C VAL A 53 -6.67 38.26 23.59
N ILE A 54 -5.65 37.67 22.96
CA ILE A 54 -4.65 38.39 22.16
C ILE A 54 -5.11 38.40 20.68
N PRO A 55 -5.41 39.55 20.07
CA PRO A 55 -5.72 39.62 18.65
C PRO A 55 -4.45 39.61 17.79
N LEU A 56 -4.41 38.69 16.81
CA LEU A 56 -3.40 38.64 15.75
C LEU A 56 -3.59 39.81 14.76
N PRO A 57 -2.52 40.50 14.32
CA PRO A 57 -2.63 41.58 13.36
C PRO A 57 -2.80 41.08 11.92
N VAL A 58 -3.76 41.68 11.22
CA VAL A 58 -4.04 41.53 9.79
C VAL A 58 -2.96 42.27 8.99
N ALA A 59 -2.03 41.54 8.38
CA ALA A 59 -1.07 42.12 7.44
C ALA A 59 -1.75 42.39 6.09
N SER A 60 -1.88 43.68 5.76
CA SER A 60 -2.32 44.18 4.47
C SER A 60 -1.09 44.62 3.68
N SER A 61 -0.72 43.85 2.65
CA SER A 61 0.39 44.19 1.75
C SER A 61 -0.10 45.17 0.68
N LYS A 62 0.16 46.47 0.89
CA LYS A 62 0.23 47.48 -0.17
C LYS A 62 1.58 47.37 -0.85
N LEU A 63 1.59 46.98 -2.13
CA LEU A 63 2.77 47.11 -2.99
C LEU A 63 2.89 48.59 -3.40
N LYS A 64 4.02 49.19 -3.02
CA LYS A 64 4.45 50.53 -3.39
C LYS A 64 5.49 50.35 -4.50
N GLU A 65 5.20 50.88 -5.68
CA GLU A 65 6.17 51.01 -6.77
C GLU A 65 7.25 51.99 -6.34
N GLU A 66 8.51 51.56 -6.41
CA GLU A 66 9.66 52.43 -6.29
C GLU A 66 10.59 52.12 -7.46
N SER A 67 10.73 53.11 -8.33
CA SER A 67 11.54 53.10 -9.54
C SER A 67 12.99 53.43 -9.21
N THR A 68 13.92 52.54 -9.52
CA THR A 68 15.34 52.88 -9.67
C THR A 68 15.84 52.35 -11.01
N LYS A 69 16.21 53.31 -11.86
CA LYS A 69 17.16 53.11 -12.97
C LYS A 69 18.48 52.62 -12.40
N ASP A 70 19.13 51.68 -13.09
CA ASP A 70 20.56 51.74 -13.41
C ASP A 70 20.92 50.62 -14.40
N ASP A 71 22.09 50.79 -14.98
CA ASP A 71 22.48 50.42 -16.34
C ASP A 71 22.88 48.95 -16.58
N ASN A 72 22.80 48.58 -17.86
CA ASN A 72 23.59 47.59 -18.60
C ASN A 72 24.26 46.44 -17.82
N ASP A 73 23.87 45.21 -18.18
CA ASP A 73 24.81 44.27 -18.81
C ASP A 73 24.04 43.20 -19.59
N GLY A 74 24.57 42.86 -20.76
CA GLY A 74 23.92 42.01 -21.77
C GLY A 74 23.83 40.55 -21.36
N GLU A 75 22.62 40.08 -21.13
CA GLU A 75 22.24 38.67 -21.15
C GLU A 75 20.97 38.52 -21.99
N ASP A 76 21.01 37.62 -22.98
CA ASP A 76 19.86 37.22 -23.79
C ASP A 76 18.80 36.54 -22.92
N LYS A 77 17.93 37.35 -22.29
CA LYS A 77 16.75 36.87 -21.61
C LYS A 77 15.79 36.33 -22.67
N ALA A 78 15.63 35.00 -22.69
CA ALA A 78 14.58 34.33 -23.45
C ALA A 78 13.23 35.00 -23.13
N GLU A 79 12.68 35.71 -24.12
CA GLU A 79 11.40 36.39 -24.00
C GLU A 79 10.33 35.36 -23.60
N VAL A 80 9.76 35.56 -22.40
CA VAL A 80 8.64 34.74 -21.94
C VAL A 80 7.49 34.95 -22.92
N PRO A 81 6.99 33.89 -23.60
CA PRO A 81 5.96 34.07 -24.61
C PRO A 81 4.68 34.61 -23.96
N ILE A 82 4.34 35.87 -24.27
CA ILE A 82 3.14 36.53 -23.79
C ILE A 82 1.93 35.88 -24.48
N LEU A 83 1.12 35.16 -23.71
CA LEU A 83 -0.13 34.57 -24.19
C LEU A 83 -1.19 35.66 -24.29
N ASN A 84 -1.61 35.99 -25.50
CA ASN A 84 -2.70 36.94 -25.73
C ASN A 84 -4.05 36.26 -25.49
N VAL A 85 -4.69 36.60 -24.37
CA VAL A 85 -6.05 36.14 -24.03
C VAL A 85 -7.07 37.14 -24.56
N LYS A 86 -7.94 36.69 -25.46
CA LYS A 86 -9.06 37.49 -25.96
C LYS A 86 -10.36 36.93 -25.41
N VAL A 87 -11.10 37.76 -24.68
CA VAL A 87 -12.46 37.45 -24.22
C VAL A 87 -13.43 38.28 -25.06
N PRO A 88 -13.99 37.74 -26.16
CA PRO A 88 -14.98 38.47 -26.94
C PRO A 88 -16.26 38.67 -26.09
N ALA A 89 -16.94 39.80 -26.29
CA ALA A 89 -18.26 40.01 -25.70
C ALA A 89 -19.22 38.90 -26.17
N ALA A 90 -20.05 38.38 -25.27
CA ALA A 90 -20.97 37.30 -25.58
C ALA A 90 -21.91 37.71 -26.73
N ASP A 91 -21.84 37.01 -27.86
CA ASP A 91 -22.79 37.20 -28.95
C ASP A 91 -24.13 36.56 -28.54
N PRO A 92 -25.22 37.33 -28.36
CA PRO A 92 -26.51 36.81 -27.91
C PRO A 92 -27.13 35.79 -28.88
N LYS A 93 -26.59 35.65 -30.10
CA LYS A 93 -27.05 34.69 -31.10
C LYS A 93 -26.39 33.30 -30.99
N VAL A 94 -25.30 33.16 -30.23
CA VAL A 94 -24.53 31.91 -30.13
C VAL A 94 -24.41 31.49 -28.66
N ASP A 95 -25.25 30.56 -28.22
CA ASP A 95 -25.23 29.99 -26.86
C ASP A 95 -24.50 28.61 -26.92
N PRO A 96 -23.20 28.53 -26.56
CA PRO A 96 -22.46 27.29 -26.67
C PRO A 96 -22.96 26.26 -25.64
N ILE A 97 -23.40 25.10 -26.13
CA ILE A 97 -23.87 24.00 -25.28
C ILE A 97 -22.66 23.12 -24.92
N VAL A 98 -22.33 23.06 -23.62
CA VAL A 98 -21.31 22.14 -23.11
C VAL A 98 -21.98 20.85 -22.65
N VAL A 99 -21.55 19.74 -23.24
CA VAL A 99 -22.01 18.40 -22.91
C VAL A 99 -20.87 17.66 -22.20
N SER A 100 -21.15 17.05 -21.05
CA SER A 100 -20.17 16.25 -20.30
C SER A 100 -20.65 14.81 -20.18
N PHE A 101 -19.76 13.86 -20.48
CA PHE A 101 -20.00 12.42 -20.33
C PHE A 101 -19.28 11.93 -19.07
N ALA A 102 -20.02 11.48 -18.06
CA ALA A 102 -19.44 11.01 -16.80
C ALA A 102 -18.56 9.75 -16.96
N SER A 103 -18.81 8.96 -18.02
CA SER A 103 -18.17 7.66 -18.26
C SER A 103 -17.15 7.69 -19.40
N GLY A 104 -16.73 8.88 -19.86
CA GLY A 104 -15.87 9.07 -21.03
C GLY A 104 -16.67 9.37 -22.31
N VAL A 105 -16.00 9.99 -23.29
CA VAL A 105 -16.59 10.39 -24.58
C VAL A 105 -16.83 9.14 -25.44
N PRO A 106 -18.03 8.93 -26.01
CA PRO A 106 -18.28 7.84 -26.96
C PRO A 106 -17.26 7.82 -28.09
N THR A 107 -16.71 6.64 -28.40
CA THR A 107 -15.69 6.46 -29.45
C THR A 107 -16.19 6.84 -30.85
N SER A 108 -17.50 6.79 -31.08
CA SER A 108 -18.15 7.27 -32.31
C SER A 108 -18.00 8.77 -32.57
N ILE A 109 -17.67 9.56 -31.54
CA ILE A 109 -17.39 11.00 -31.66
C ILE A 109 -15.92 11.25 -32.05
N LEU A 110 -15.00 10.36 -31.64
CA LEU A 110 -13.56 10.53 -31.82
C LEU A 110 -13.05 10.10 -33.20
N SER A 111 -13.87 9.38 -33.98
CA SER A 111 -13.45 8.75 -35.25
C SER A 111 -13.52 9.66 -36.49
N ASN A 112 -14.08 10.86 -36.40
CA ASN A 112 -14.31 11.74 -37.56
C ASN A 112 -13.17 12.71 -37.92
N GLU A 113 -12.04 12.70 -37.21
CA GLU A 113 -10.99 13.74 -37.37
C GLU A 113 -9.97 13.50 -38.51
N SER A 114 -10.21 12.55 -39.43
CA SER A 114 -9.18 12.13 -40.41
C SER A 114 -9.64 12.11 -41.88
N GLN A 115 -10.43 13.08 -42.35
CA GLN A 115 -10.67 13.27 -43.79
C GLN A 115 -10.71 14.75 -44.23
N SER A 116 -9.66 15.52 -43.92
CA SER A 116 -9.25 16.62 -44.81
C SER A 116 -7.76 16.93 -44.64
N GLY A 117 -6.91 16.42 -45.53
CA GLY A 117 -5.49 16.80 -45.54
C GLY A 117 -4.61 15.90 -46.40
N LYS A 118 -4.19 16.43 -47.55
CA LYS A 118 -3.21 15.89 -48.52
C LYS A 118 -2.12 15.01 -47.91
N THR A 119 -2.04 13.77 -48.37
CA THR A 119 -0.91 12.87 -48.18
C THR A 119 0.32 13.38 -48.95
N VAL A 120 1.34 13.86 -48.24
CA VAL A 120 2.69 14.06 -48.79
C VAL A 120 3.45 12.74 -48.66
N ARG A 121 3.82 12.14 -49.80
CA ARG A 121 4.66 10.95 -49.88
C ARG A 121 6.11 11.32 -49.55
N PHE A 122 6.69 10.67 -48.54
CA PHE A 122 8.14 10.60 -48.40
C PHE A 122 8.66 9.36 -49.16
N ARG A 123 9.54 9.60 -50.15
CA ARG A 123 10.36 8.57 -50.80
C ARG A 123 11.33 8.00 -49.78
N LYS A 124 11.32 6.67 -49.57
CA LYS A 124 12.42 5.97 -48.89
C LYS A 124 13.47 5.62 -49.93
N ALA A 125 14.69 6.07 -49.68
CA ALA A 125 15.86 5.86 -50.51
C ALA A 125 16.27 4.38 -50.57
N ALA A 126 16.82 4.04 -51.72
CA ALA A 126 17.45 2.77 -52.07
C ALA A 126 18.65 2.44 -51.16
N GLY A 127 18.96 1.14 -51.04
CA GLY A 127 20.30 0.72 -50.67
C GLY A 127 20.39 -0.69 -50.08
N SER A 128 20.96 -1.58 -50.89
CA SER A 128 21.82 -2.71 -50.52
C SER A 128 21.19 -4.10 -50.39
N ASP A 129 21.31 -4.81 -51.50
CA ASP A 129 21.35 -6.26 -51.66
C ASP A 129 22.38 -6.93 -50.73
N ASN A 130 22.04 -8.15 -50.25
CA ASN A 130 22.83 -9.36 -50.51
C ASN A 130 22.14 -10.62 -49.97
N SER A 131 22.00 -11.60 -50.87
CA SER A 131 22.15 -13.08 -50.74
C SER A 131 21.80 -13.79 -49.42
N SER A 132 21.25 -15.00 -49.39
CA SER A 132 20.75 -15.97 -50.37
C SER A 132 20.21 -17.15 -49.54
N ASP A 133 19.40 -18.01 -50.18
CA ASP A 133 19.19 -19.43 -49.84
C ASP A 133 18.41 -19.75 -48.55
N ASP A 134 17.54 -20.76 -48.45
CA ASP A 134 16.88 -21.69 -49.37
C ASP A 134 15.93 -22.52 -48.47
N ASN A 135 14.84 -23.05 -49.03
CA ASN A 135 13.94 -24.09 -48.47
C ASN A 135 13.10 -23.79 -47.21
N SER A 136 11.78 -23.70 -47.38
CA SER A 136 10.90 -24.87 -47.22
C SER A 136 9.47 -24.49 -47.61
N ASP A 137 8.97 -25.22 -48.60
CA ASP A 137 7.55 -25.47 -48.81
C ASP A 137 6.92 -25.96 -47.50
N ASP A 138 5.77 -25.41 -47.12
CA ASP A 138 4.64 -26.18 -46.60
C ASP A 138 3.44 -25.26 -46.33
N ASP A 139 2.33 -25.68 -46.93
CA ASP A 139 0.94 -25.53 -46.53
C ASP A 139 0.21 -24.18 -46.69
N ASP A 140 -0.54 -24.17 -47.80
CA ASP A 140 -1.85 -23.57 -47.97
C ASP A 140 -2.70 -23.61 -46.69
N ASP A 141 -2.94 -22.44 -46.09
CA ASP A 141 -4.10 -22.26 -45.24
C ASP A 141 -4.79 -20.92 -45.53
N ASP A 142 -6.06 -21.05 -45.82
CA ASP A 142 -6.88 -20.11 -46.54
C ASP A 142 -7.14 -18.78 -45.80
N LYS A 143 -7.11 -17.75 -46.63
CA LYS A 143 -7.59 -16.38 -46.43
C LYS A 143 -8.92 -16.32 -45.65
N ASN A 144 -8.86 -15.83 -44.41
CA ASN A 144 -9.98 -15.07 -43.86
C ASN A 144 -9.57 -14.05 -42.77
N GLN A 145 -8.64 -13.15 -43.10
CA GLN A 145 -8.50 -11.90 -42.36
C GLN A 145 -9.52 -10.89 -42.91
N SER A 146 -10.74 -10.92 -42.35
CA SER A 146 -11.67 -9.82 -42.50
C SER A 146 -11.06 -8.60 -41.81
N THR A 147 -10.59 -7.64 -42.61
CA THR A 147 -10.27 -6.29 -42.18
C THR A 147 -11.53 -5.65 -41.59
N MET A 148 -11.65 -5.71 -40.26
CA MET A 148 -12.66 -5.00 -39.44
C MET A 148 -12.36 -3.49 -39.32
N ASP A 149 -11.48 -2.96 -40.17
CA ASP A 149 -11.11 -1.55 -40.18
C ASP A 149 -11.99 -0.80 -41.20
N GLY A 150 -13.16 -0.34 -40.75
CA GLY A 150 -13.92 0.65 -41.51
C GLY A 150 -15.42 0.77 -41.26
N ARG A 151 -16.06 -0.11 -40.46
CA ARG A 151 -17.53 -0.07 -40.29
C ARG A 151 -18.04 0.74 -39.08
N PHE A 152 -17.18 1.21 -38.19
CA PHE A 152 -17.62 1.93 -36.98
C PHE A 152 -17.77 3.45 -37.14
N ALA A 153 -17.48 4.02 -38.30
CA ALA A 153 -17.50 5.47 -38.51
C ALA A 153 -18.81 6.03 -39.10
N LYS A 154 -19.82 5.20 -39.39
CA LYS A 154 -20.98 5.67 -40.18
C LYS A 154 -22.03 6.48 -39.41
N ASP A 155 -22.10 6.37 -38.08
CA ASP A 155 -23.17 7.02 -37.32
C ASP A 155 -22.62 7.83 -36.13
N ALA A 156 -22.11 9.02 -36.41
CA ALA A 156 -21.85 9.99 -35.34
C ALA A 156 -23.15 10.31 -34.59
N PRO A 157 -23.14 10.38 -33.25
CA PRO A 157 -24.33 10.67 -32.48
C PRO A 157 -24.89 12.04 -32.84
N THR A 158 -26.17 12.08 -33.20
CA THR A 158 -26.87 13.33 -33.50
C THR A 158 -27.53 13.84 -32.23
N PHE A 159 -27.23 15.09 -31.84
CA PHE A 159 -27.81 15.74 -30.67
C PHE A 159 -28.84 16.80 -31.08
N HIS A 160 -30.01 16.70 -30.48
CA HIS A 160 -31.10 17.67 -30.59
C HIS A 160 -31.27 18.41 -29.26
N TYR A 161 -31.36 19.73 -29.37
CA TYR A 161 -31.61 20.61 -28.23
C TYR A 161 -33.06 21.07 -28.26
N PHE A 162 -33.79 20.76 -27.19
CA PHE A 162 -35.19 21.11 -27.02
C PHE A 162 -35.34 22.16 -25.93
N GLN A 163 -36.03 23.26 -26.26
CA GLN A 163 -36.48 24.24 -25.27
C GLN A 163 -37.99 24.09 -25.09
N THR A 164 -38.41 23.53 -23.96
CA THR A 164 -39.83 23.36 -23.68
C THR A 164 -40.45 24.70 -23.26
N SER A 165 -41.43 25.19 -24.03
CA SER A 165 -42.24 26.35 -23.68
C SER A 165 -43.41 25.94 -22.78
N ALA A 166 -43.13 25.68 -21.50
CA ALA A 166 -44.22 25.48 -20.55
C ALA A 166 -44.96 26.82 -20.34
N LYS A 167 -46.23 26.87 -20.76
CA LYS A 167 -47.07 28.09 -20.79
C LYS A 167 -47.34 28.74 -19.41
N SER A 168 -46.90 28.18 -18.29
CA SER A 168 -47.24 28.69 -16.95
C SER A 168 -46.15 28.61 -15.88
N SER A 169 -44.89 28.27 -16.22
CA SER A 169 -43.80 28.27 -15.23
C SER A 169 -42.64 29.14 -15.68
N SER A 170 -42.16 30.04 -14.82
CA SER A 170 -41.10 31.03 -15.05
C SER A 170 -39.71 30.43 -15.39
N HIS A 171 -39.60 29.11 -15.53
CA HIS A 171 -38.36 28.42 -15.86
C HIS A 171 -38.53 27.58 -17.13
N LYS A 172 -38.07 28.11 -18.27
CA LYS A 172 -37.92 27.36 -19.52
C LYS A 172 -36.96 26.20 -19.27
N LYS A 173 -37.43 24.94 -19.34
CA LYS A 173 -36.56 23.76 -19.21
C LYS A 173 -35.89 23.48 -20.55
N ARG A 174 -34.56 23.42 -20.50
CA ARG A 174 -33.67 23.05 -21.60
C ARG A 174 -33.36 21.56 -21.49
N MET A 175 -33.45 20.81 -22.58
CA MET A 175 -33.13 19.37 -22.61
C MET A 175 -32.31 19.06 -23.85
N VAL A 176 -31.21 18.35 -23.66
CA VAL A 176 -30.40 17.75 -24.72
C VAL A 176 -30.76 16.27 -24.81
N CYS A 177 -31.13 15.81 -25.99
CA CYS A 177 -31.25 14.39 -26.32
C CYS A 177 -30.36 14.10 -27.52
N GLY A 178 -29.79 12.92 -27.60
CA GLY A 178 -29.10 12.47 -28.80
C GLY A 178 -29.28 10.98 -29.01
N HIS A 179 -29.01 10.52 -30.22
CA HIS A 179 -29.00 9.10 -30.52
C HIS A 179 -27.90 8.78 -31.54
N ASP A 180 -27.35 7.58 -31.43
CA ASP A 180 -26.58 6.92 -32.49
C ASP A 180 -27.24 5.57 -32.82
N SER A 181 -26.64 4.75 -33.69
CA SER A 181 -27.20 3.46 -34.08
C SER A 181 -27.25 2.41 -32.95
N THR A 182 -26.56 2.64 -31.83
CA THR A 182 -26.43 1.69 -30.72
C THR A 182 -26.97 2.21 -29.40
N CYS A 183 -27.03 3.53 -29.22
CA CYS A 183 -27.24 4.20 -27.96
C CYS A 183 -28.19 5.39 -28.10
N THR A 184 -28.95 5.63 -27.02
CA THR A 184 -29.68 6.88 -26.81
C THR A 184 -29.06 7.64 -25.64
N TYR A 185 -28.95 8.95 -25.80
CA TYR A 185 -28.41 9.87 -24.81
C TYR A 185 -29.53 10.83 -24.41
N SER A 186 -29.77 10.98 -23.12
CA SER A 186 -30.73 11.96 -22.62
C SER A 186 -30.14 12.69 -21.43
N SER A 187 -30.36 14.01 -21.38
CA SER A 187 -30.12 14.77 -20.15
C SER A 187 -31.42 14.84 -19.37
N ALA A 188 -31.41 14.32 -18.14
CA ALA A 188 -32.49 14.63 -17.22
C ALA A 188 -32.38 16.12 -16.86
N PRO A 189 -33.49 16.89 -16.89
CA PRO A 189 -33.48 18.22 -16.31
C PRO A 189 -33.06 18.07 -14.86
N TYR A 190 -31.98 18.74 -14.45
CA TYR A 190 -31.61 18.84 -13.04
C TYR A 190 -32.74 19.59 -12.32
N THR A 191 -33.73 18.85 -11.85
CA THR A 191 -34.65 19.35 -10.84
C THR A 191 -33.89 19.21 -9.53
N PRO A 192 -33.44 20.30 -8.89
CA PRO A 192 -33.00 20.20 -7.51
C PRO A 192 -34.19 19.58 -6.78
N SER A 193 -34.05 18.33 -6.36
CA SER A 193 -35.12 17.68 -5.63
C SER A 193 -35.42 18.57 -4.44
N THR A 194 -36.69 18.89 -4.26
CA THR A 194 -37.25 19.51 -3.06
C THR A 194 -37.16 18.52 -1.88
N THR A 195 -36.01 17.90 -1.70
CA THR A 195 -35.64 17.24 -0.45
C THR A 195 -35.37 18.36 0.52
N GLN A 196 -36.26 18.47 1.51
CA GLN A 196 -36.13 19.42 2.60
C GLN A 196 -34.71 19.36 3.18
N PRO A 197 -34.16 20.53 3.59
CA PRO A 197 -32.82 20.58 4.17
C PRO A 197 -32.75 19.61 5.35
N LYS A 198 -31.89 18.59 5.24
CA LYS A 198 -31.50 17.78 6.40
C LYS A 198 -30.65 18.66 7.29
N VAL A 199 -31.27 19.16 8.37
CA VAL A 199 -30.60 19.84 9.48
C VAL A 199 -29.58 18.86 10.07
N SER A 200 -28.29 19.22 10.01
CA SER A 200 -27.24 18.53 10.76
C SER A 200 -27.50 18.74 12.26
N LYS A 201 -27.16 17.76 13.10
CA LYS A 201 -27.42 17.80 14.55
C LYS A 201 -26.69 18.95 15.27
N ASP A 202 -25.77 19.64 14.59
CA ASP A 202 -24.94 20.70 15.16
C ASP A 202 -25.46 22.12 14.83
N GLY A 203 -26.67 22.24 14.27
CA GLY A 203 -27.33 23.54 14.06
C GLY A 203 -26.73 24.41 12.95
N ASP A 204 -25.67 23.96 12.29
CA ASP A 204 -25.03 24.72 11.23
C ASP A 204 -25.73 24.49 9.88
N VAL A 205 -26.46 25.52 9.44
CA VAL A 205 -27.21 25.51 8.18
C VAL A 205 -26.23 25.60 7.02
N LEU A 206 -25.72 24.44 6.58
CA LEU A 206 -24.98 24.34 5.34
C LEU A 206 -25.96 24.53 4.16
N THR A 207 -26.26 25.80 3.83
CA THR A 207 -26.98 26.12 2.60
C THR A 207 -26.19 25.50 1.45
N SER A 208 -26.79 24.53 0.77
CA SER A 208 -26.29 23.93 -0.47
C SER A 208 -25.60 25.03 -1.28
N THR A 209 -24.28 24.90 -1.39
CA THR A 209 -23.44 25.78 -2.18
C THR A 209 -23.94 25.66 -3.61
N LYS A 210 -24.85 26.56 -4.01
CA LYS A 210 -25.10 26.88 -5.41
C LYS A 210 -23.72 27.05 -6.01
N HIS A 211 -23.30 26.09 -6.83
CA HIS A 211 -22.01 26.12 -7.50
C HIS A 211 -21.95 27.42 -8.32
N LYS A 212 -21.36 28.47 -7.74
CA LYS A 212 -21.03 29.75 -8.40
C LYS A 212 -19.85 29.57 -9.37
N THR A 213 -19.66 28.37 -9.90
CA THR A 213 -18.58 28.07 -10.83
C THR A 213 -19.04 28.56 -12.20
N LYS A 214 -18.53 29.72 -12.62
CA LYS A 214 -18.65 30.18 -14.01
C LYS A 214 -17.73 29.32 -14.86
N LEU A 215 -18.28 28.66 -15.87
CA LEU A 215 -17.50 27.88 -16.82
C LEU A 215 -17.23 28.72 -18.07
N TYR A 216 -16.04 28.54 -18.64
CA TYR A 216 -15.62 29.15 -19.88
C TYR A 216 -15.08 28.04 -20.78
N ILE A 217 -15.43 28.08 -22.07
CA ILE A 217 -14.83 27.21 -23.07
C ILE A 217 -13.64 27.96 -23.64
N GLY A 218 -12.43 27.43 -23.42
CA GLY A 218 -11.21 27.98 -24.01
C GLY A 218 -10.85 27.25 -25.29
N VAL A 219 -10.79 27.97 -26.41
CA VAL A 219 -10.25 27.48 -27.68
C VAL A 219 -8.85 28.08 -27.85
N TYR A 220 -7.83 27.24 -27.76
CA TYR A 220 -6.43 27.64 -27.95
C TYR A 220 -5.99 27.35 -29.38
N ASP A 221 -5.67 28.40 -30.13
CA ASP A 221 -5.07 28.28 -31.44
C ASP A 221 -3.53 28.30 -31.32
N LYS A 222 -2.91 27.15 -31.61
CA LYS A 222 -1.45 26.97 -31.54
C LYS A 222 -0.70 27.79 -32.58
N GLN A 223 -1.31 28.07 -33.74
CA GLN A 223 -0.64 28.80 -34.82
C GLN A 223 -0.56 30.30 -34.48
N THR A 224 -1.64 30.86 -33.96
CA THR A 224 -1.70 32.27 -33.56
C THR A 224 -1.27 32.52 -32.11
N ARG A 225 -0.99 31.45 -31.34
CA ARG A 225 -0.72 31.48 -29.90
C ARG A 225 -1.75 32.30 -29.12
N SER A 226 -3.02 32.18 -29.50
CA SER A 226 -4.11 32.95 -28.90
C SER A 226 -5.13 32.04 -28.21
N LEU A 227 -5.64 32.48 -27.05
CA LEU A 227 -6.69 31.77 -26.31
C LEU A 227 -7.97 32.58 -26.37
N ALA A 228 -8.99 32.05 -27.05
CA ALA A 228 -10.33 32.61 -27.07
C ALA A 228 -11.17 31.95 -25.97
N LEU A 229 -11.64 32.74 -25.00
CA LEU A 229 -12.53 32.25 -23.94
C LEU A 229 -13.97 32.63 -24.27
N GLN A 230 -14.80 31.63 -24.57
CA GLN A 230 -16.24 31.84 -24.75
C GLN A 230 -16.96 31.55 -23.42
N PRO A 231 -17.65 32.55 -22.83
CA PRO A 231 -18.46 32.30 -21.65
C PRO A 231 -19.57 31.30 -22.01
N THR A 232 -19.69 30.22 -21.23
CA THR A 232 -20.90 29.41 -21.29
C THR A 232 -22.00 30.22 -20.60
N ALA A 233 -23.18 30.39 -21.21
CA ALA A 233 -24.18 31.39 -20.80
C ALA A 233 -24.35 31.58 -19.29
N ASP A 234 -24.68 32.79 -18.83
CA ASP A 234 -24.75 33.21 -17.41
C ASP A 234 -25.58 32.30 -16.47
N LYS A 235 -26.35 31.36 -17.03
CA LYS A 235 -27.14 30.35 -16.30
C LYS A 235 -26.59 28.92 -16.37
N CYS A 236 -25.34 28.73 -16.82
CA CYS A 236 -24.55 27.49 -16.86
C CYS A 236 -25.36 26.20 -16.63
N THR A 237 -26.18 25.81 -17.61
CA THR A 237 -26.86 24.50 -17.57
C THR A 237 -25.88 23.44 -18.06
N ILE A 238 -25.08 22.88 -17.16
CA ILE A 238 -24.31 21.67 -17.44
C ILE A 238 -25.33 20.53 -17.59
N HIS A 239 -25.42 19.96 -18.78
CA HIS A 239 -26.26 18.80 -19.04
C HIS A 239 -25.45 17.52 -18.81
N THR A 240 -25.72 16.83 -17.70
CA THR A 240 -25.23 15.46 -17.52
C THR A 240 -26.06 14.52 -18.41
N LEU A 241 -25.41 13.85 -19.35
CA LEU A 241 -26.07 12.86 -20.20
C LEU A 241 -26.05 11.49 -19.53
N SER A 242 -27.21 10.84 -19.48
CA SER A 242 -27.32 9.40 -19.29
C SER A 242 -27.35 8.70 -20.65
N GLN A 243 -26.48 7.70 -20.82
CA GLN A 243 -26.43 6.83 -21.99
C GLN A 243 -27.21 5.53 -21.71
N SER A 244 -28.09 5.16 -22.63
CA SER A 244 -28.78 3.87 -22.63
C SER A 244 -28.45 3.13 -23.94
N VAL A 245 -27.91 1.93 -23.84
CA VAL A 245 -27.54 1.10 -25.00
C VAL A 245 -28.75 0.28 -25.40
N SER A 246 -29.24 0.43 -26.62
CA SER A 246 -30.47 -0.21 -27.11
C SER A 246 -30.41 -1.74 -27.09
N SER A 247 -29.21 -2.32 -27.25
CA SER A 247 -28.96 -3.77 -27.16
C SER A 247 -28.82 -4.28 -25.73
N TYR A 248 -28.54 -3.39 -24.77
CA TYR A 248 -28.48 -3.69 -23.35
C TYR A 248 -29.81 -3.33 -22.68
N ALA A 249 -30.90 -3.88 -23.22
CA ALA A 249 -32.08 -4.05 -22.38
C ALA A 249 -31.63 -5.02 -21.27
N PRO A 250 -31.59 -4.62 -19.98
CA PRO A 250 -31.26 -5.57 -18.93
C PRO A 250 -32.21 -6.77 -19.11
N LEU A 251 -31.65 -7.98 -19.04
CA LEU A 251 -32.33 -9.28 -19.08
C LEU A 251 -33.33 -9.47 -17.91
N LEU A 252 -34.09 -8.43 -17.60
CA LEU A 252 -35.09 -8.36 -16.54
C LEU A 252 -36.49 -8.68 -17.04
N ARG A 253 -36.73 -8.95 -18.33
CA ARG A 253 -38.07 -9.37 -18.80
C ARG A 253 -38.06 -10.25 -20.03
N GLN A 254 -37.97 -11.56 -19.80
CA GLN A 254 -38.86 -12.53 -20.45
C GLN A 254 -39.19 -13.61 -19.40
N GLY A 255 -40.47 -13.79 -19.06
CA GLY A 255 -40.93 -15.02 -18.40
C GLY A 255 -41.51 -14.88 -16.99
N ASN A 256 -40.68 -14.90 -15.94
CA ASN A 256 -41.17 -15.19 -14.58
C ASN A 256 -41.07 -13.99 -13.65
N TYR A 257 -41.96 -13.02 -13.85
CA TYR A 257 -42.40 -12.19 -12.73
C TYR A 257 -43.31 -13.07 -11.87
N ILE A 258 -42.80 -13.66 -10.79
CA ILE A 258 -43.65 -14.21 -9.74
C ILE A 258 -44.31 -12.98 -9.10
N PRO A 259 -45.61 -12.74 -9.27
CA PRO A 259 -46.26 -11.63 -8.59
C PRO A 259 -46.08 -11.87 -7.09
N HIS A 260 -45.49 -10.90 -6.39
CA HIS A 260 -45.37 -10.90 -4.94
C HIS A 260 -46.78 -10.83 -4.32
N THR A 261 -47.50 -11.94 -4.34
CA THR A 261 -48.62 -12.17 -3.44
C THR A 261 -48.04 -12.72 -2.14
N THR A 262 -48.42 -12.11 -1.03
CA THR A 262 -47.92 -12.39 0.33
C THR A 262 -48.10 -13.85 0.77
N THR A 263 -48.90 -14.64 0.06
CA THR A 263 -49.24 -16.03 0.34
C THR A 263 -48.15 -17.03 -0.05
N GLU A 264 -47.36 -16.78 -1.10
CA GLU A 264 -46.32 -17.74 -1.52
C GLU A 264 -45.02 -17.61 -0.69
N PHE A 265 -44.80 -16.48 -0.03
CA PHE A 265 -43.68 -16.31 0.90
C PHE A 265 -43.76 -17.28 2.08
N GLN A 266 -44.96 -17.75 2.47
CA GLN A 266 -45.13 -18.62 3.63
C GLN A 266 -44.68 -20.07 3.36
N ASN A 267 -44.68 -20.51 2.10
CA ASN A 267 -44.31 -21.88 1.74
C ASN A 267 -42.81 -22.06 1.43
N LEU A 268 -42.06 -20.96 1.35
CA LEU A 268 -40.61 -21.01 1.19
C LEU A 268 -39.93 -21.33 2.51
N THR A 269 -38.96 -22.24 2.47
CA THR A 269 -38.08 -22.49 3.61
C THR A 269 -37.36 -21.20 4.03
N MET A 270 -37.02 -21.07 5.31
CA MET A 270 -36.27 -19.92 5.85
C MET A 270 -35.00 -19.63 5.03
N MET A 271 -34.34 -20.67 4.51
CA MET A 271 -33.15 -20.53 3.68
C MET A 271 -33.46 -19.97 2.28
N GLN A 272 -34.55 -20.41 1.65
CA GLN A 272 -35.00 -19.87 0.36
C GLN A 272 -35.44 -18.41 0.47
N ARG A 273 -36.15 -18.04 1.53
CA ARG A 273 -36.51 -16.63 1.79
C ARG A 273 -35.27 -15.77 1.99
N ARG A 274 -34.28 -16.28 2.74
CA ARG A 274 -33.02 -15.58 2.95
C ARG A 274 -32.28 -15.38 1.62
N ASN A 275 -32.25 -16.38 0.75
CA ASN A 275 -31.57 -16.30 -0.55
C ASN A 275 -32.27 -15.32 -1.49
N LEU A 276 -33.60 -15.31 -1.56
CA LEU A 276 -34.36 -14.32 -2.35
C LEU A 276 -34.09 -12.89 -1.88
N LEU A 277 -34.20 -12.63 -0.58
CA LEU A 277 -33.90 -11.31 -0.02
C LEU A 277 -32.45 -10.88 -0.30
N PHE A 278 -31.56 -11.87 -0.36
CA PHE A 278 -30.15 -11.65 -0.57
C PHE A 278 -29.81 -11.42 -2.05
N ASP A 279 -30.50 -12.07 -2.95
CA ASP A 279 -30.38 -11.79 -4.38
C ASP A 279 -30.98 -10.44 -4.74
N ASP A 280 -32.03 -9.99 -4.05
CA ASP A 280 -32.62 -8.69 -4.32
C ASP A 280 -31.83 -7.53 -3.68
N PHE A 281 -31.29 -7.71 -2.47
CA PHE A 281 -30.69 -6.62 -1.69
C PHE A 281 -29.22 -6.81 -1.32
N GLY A 282 -28.60 -7.92 -1.71
CA GLY A 282 -27.21 -8.24 -1.37
C GLY A 282 -26.19 -7.54 -2.27
N SER A 283 -25.20 -6.90 -1.66
CA SER A 283 -23.97 -6.45 -2.37
C SER A 283 -23.30 -7.61 -3.10
N SER A 284 -22.77 -7.37 -4.31
CA SER A 284 -22.10 -8.40 -5.13
C SER A 284 -20.99 -9.17 -4.39
N LYS A 285 -20.24 -8.48 -3.52
CA LYS A 285 -19.22 -9.10 -2.66
C LYS A 285 -19.85 -10.08 -1.67
N LYS A 286 -20.97 -9.70 -1.07
CA LYS A 286 -21.69 -10.53 -0.10
C LYS A 286 -22.38 -11.72 -0.81
N LYS A 287 -22.83 -11.56 -2.07
CA LYS A 287 -23.35 -12.66 -2.92
C LYS A 287 -22.29 -13.70 -3.20
N ARG A 288 -21.08 -13.26 -3.57
CA ARG A 288 -19.96 -14.17 -3.80
C ARG A 288 -19.58 -14.96 -2.54
N VAL A 289 -19.59 -14.31 -1.37
CA VAL A 289 -19.29 -14.97 -0.10
C VAL A 289 -20.35 -16.00 0.28
N ILE A 290 -21.65 -15.69 0.15
CA ILE A 290 -22.71 -16.66 0.47
C ILE A 290 -22.74 -17.82 -0.51
N LYS A 291 -22.54 -17.55 -1.80
CA LYS A 291 -22.43 -18.61 -2.82
C LYS A 291 -21.27 -19.55 -2.51
N SER A 292 -20.09 -18.99 -2.21
CA SER A 292 -18.91 -19.77 -1.81
C SER A 292 -19.10 -20.51 -0.49
N GLN A 293 -19.85 -19.95 0.47
CA GLN A 293 -20.19 -20.66 1.71
C GLN A 293 -21.14 -21.82 1.44
N ALA A 294 -22.18 -21.63 0.61
CA ALA A 294 -23.12 -22.69 0.24
C ALA A 294 -22.45 -23.82 -0.54
N GLU A 295 -21.56 -23.49 -1.47
CA GLU A 295 -20.74 -24.46 -2.22
C GLU A 295 -19.78 -25.23 -1.30
N ASN A 296 -19.38 -24.65 -0.16
CA ASN A 296 -18.51 -25.28 0.84
C ASN A 296 -19.26 -25.87 2.04
N VAL A 297 -20.60 -25.84 2.08
CA VAL A 297 -21.34 -26.60 3.11
C VAL A 297 -21.29 -28.06 2.71
N VAL A 298 -20.32 -28.77 3.30
CA VAL A 298 -20.23 -30.22 3.17
C VAL A 298 -21.38 -30.83 3.98
N SER A 299 -22.36 -31.44 3.29
CA SER A 299 -23.47 -32.14 3.95
C SER A 299 -22.93 -33.23 4.87
N VAL A 300 -23.03 -33.02 6.18
CA VAL A 300 -22.48 -33.91 7.21
C VAL A 300 -23.07 -35.32 7.10
N ASP A 301 -24.33 -35.44 6.66
CA ASP A 301 -25.01 -36.71 6.44
C ASP A 301 -24.43 -37.50 5.25
N ASN A 302 -23.88 -36.82 4.24
CA ASN A 302 -23.18 -37.49 3.13
C ASN A 302 -21.73 -37.87 3.51
N VAL A 303 -21.13 -37.17 4.47
CA VAL A 303 -19.76 -37.46 4.95
C VAL A 303 -19.73 -38.62 5.93
N LEU A 304 -20.75 -38.76 6.77
CA LEU A 304 -20.82 -39.86 7.75
C LEU A 304 -21.07 -41.23 7.09
N GLY A 305 -21.78 -41.28 5.95
CA GLY A 305 -21.96 -42.51 5.16
C GLY A 305 -20.79 -42.81 4.21
N ALA A 306 -20.19 -41.78 3.58
CA ALA A 306 -19.08 -41.95 2.65
C ALA A 306 -17.72 -42.14 3.34
N GLY A 307 -17.57 -41.74 4.61
CA GLY A 307 -16.33 -41.91 5.37
C GLY A 307 -15.99 -43.37 5.62
N SER A 308 -16.99 -44.23 5.88
CA SER A 308 -16.75 -45.68 6.04
C SER A 308 -16.34 -46.33 4.71
N ALA A 309 -17.04 -46.02 3.62
CA ALA A 309 -16.73 -46.58 2.30
C ALA A 309 -15.40 -46.06 1.72
N MET A 310 -15.04 -44.80 1.98
CA MET A 310 -13.73 -44.26 1.58
C MET A 310 -12.60 -44.79 2.45
N MET A 311 -12.76 -44.94 3.77
CA MET A 311 -11.73 -45.56 4.59
C MET A 311 -11.54 -47.04 4.23
N GLU A 312 -12.61 -47.74 3.89
CA GLU A 312 -12.54 -49.13 3.41
C GLU A 312 -11.86 -49.21 2.04
N ALA A 313 -12.18 -48.33 1.08
CA ALA A 313 -11.51 -48.26 -0.22
C ALA A 313 -10.02 -47.84 -0.12
N VAL A 314 -9.69 -46.91 0.79
CA VAL A 314 -8.31 -46.50 1.08
C VAL A 314 -7.54 -47.62 1.77
N SER A 315 -8.18 -48.37 2.68
CA SER A 315 -7.58 -49.55 3.30
C SER A 315 -7.36 -50.70 2.30
N GLY A 316 -8.25 -50.85 1.31
CA GLY A 316 -8.06 -51.78 0.18
C GLY A 316 -6.95 -51.36 -0.78
N GLN A 317 -6.65 -50.05 -0.88
CA GLN A 317 -5.54 -49.51 -1.69
C GLN A 317 -4.22 -49.33 -0.92
N MET A 318 -4.18 -49.58 0.40
CA MET A 318 -2.94 -49.51 1.19
C MET A 318 -1.82 -50.41 0.65
N SER A 319 -2.18 -51.51 -0.01
CA SER A 319 -1.24 -52.42 -0.69
C SER A 319 -0.58 -51.81 -1.94
N SER A 320 -1.13 -50.72 -2.49
CA SER A 320 -0.72 -50.08 -3.75
C SER A 320 -0.20 -48.66 -3.58
N MET A 321 -0.19 -48.10 -2.37
CA MET A 321 0.38 -46.77 -2.14
C MET A 321 1.91 -46.85 -2.18
N SER A 322 2.55 -45.81 -2.75
CA SER A 322 4.01 -45.74 -2.72
C SER A 322 4.50 -45.77 -1.27
N GLU A 323 5.61 -46.47 -1.04
CA GLU A 323 6.20 -46.69 0.28
C GLU A 323 6.44 -45.37 1.04
N SER A 324 6.70 -44.28 0.31
CA SER A 324 6.82 -42.92 0.83
C SER A 324 5.54 -42.40 1.50
N ASN A 325 4.37 -42.60 0.89
CA ASN A 325 3.10 -42.18 1.48
C ASN A 325 2.70 -43.07 2.66
N ARG A 326 3.02 -44.36 2.59
CA ARG A 326 2.80 -45.29 3.72
C ARG A 326 3.63 -44.88 4.93
N LEU A 327 4.91 -44.61 4.74
CA LEU A 327 5.80 -44.14 5.81
C LEU A 327 5.35 -42.79 6.38
N ALA A 328 4.85 -41.87 5.56
CA ALA A 328 4.33 -40.59 6.04
C ALA A 328 3.08 -40.76 6.93
N MET A 329 2.16 -41.66 6.58
CA MET A 329 0.99 -41.95 7.43
C MET A 329 1.36 -42.72 8.69
N GLU A 330 2.24 -43.71 8.57
CA GLU A 330 2.72 -44.50 9.70
C GLU A 330 3.52 -43.64 10.68
N GLU A 331 4.25 -42.62 10.21
CA GLU A 331 4.92 -41.64 11.07
C GLU A 331 3.93 -40.74 11.83
N VAL A 332 2.81 -40.37 11.21
CA VAL A 332 1.72 -39.64 11.89
C VAL A 332 1.03 -40.50 12.96
N GLU A 333 0.87 -41.80 12.71
CA GLU A 333 0.34 -42.74 13.71
C GLU A 333 1.34 -43.02 14.84
N ARG A 334 2.64 -43.17 14.51
CA ARG A 334 3.72 -43.46 15.48
C ARG A 334 4.03 -42.29 16.41
N GLU A 335 3.84 -41.04 15.94
CA GLU A 335 3.93 -39.85 16.79
C GLU A 335 2.77 -39.72 17.79
N GLY A 336 1.80 -40.65 17.74
CA GLY A 336 0.82 -40.88 18.80
C GLY A 336 -0.15 -39.72 18.96
N GLU A 337 -1.17 -39.68 18.09
CA GLU A 337 -2.54 -39.16 18.24
C GLU A 337 -2.85 -38.04 19.28
N LYS A 338 -1.90 -37.16 19.61
CA LYS A 338 -2.27 -35.80 19.99
C LYS A 338 -2.73 -35.18 18.69
N LYS A 339 -4.03 -35.36 18.37
CA LYS A 339 -4.75 -34.60 17.35
C LYS A 339 -4.50 -33.13 17.66
N THR A 340 -3.41 -32.62 17.12
CA THR A 340 -3.00 -31.25 17.29
C THR A 340 -4.12 -30.47 16.65
N ASP A 341 -4.76 -29.61 17.45
CA ASP A 341 -5.89 -28.80 17.01
C ASP A 341 -5.58 -28.26 15.61
N ALA A 342 -6.39 -28.59 14.60
CA ALA A 342 -6.15 -28.19 13.22
C ALA A 342 -5.96 -26.66 13.12
N VAL A 343 -6.59 -25.92 14.03
CA VAL A 343 -6.39 -24.48 14.20
C VAL A 343 -4.94 -24.18 14.60
N ALA A 344 -4.39 -24.87 15.59
CA ALA A 344 -3.00 -24.68 16.02
C ALA A 344 -2.00 -24.97 14.89
N GLN A 345 -2.19 -26.05 14.13
CA GLN A 345 -1.36 -26.36 12.95
C GLN A 345 -1.42 -25.24 11.91
N ALA A 346 -2.63 -24.77 11.55
CA ALA A 346 -2.80 -23.68 10.60
C ALA A 346 -2.14 -22.37 11.08
N TYR A 347 -2.19 -22.08 12.38
CA TYR A 347 -1.48 -20.93 12.96
C TYR A 347 0.04 -21.09 12.90
N ASP A 348 0.57 -22.30 13.11
CA ASP A 348 2.00 -22.56 13.04
C ASP A 348 2.52 -22.47 11.60
N GLU A 349 1.75 -22.95 10.62
CA GLU A 349 2.06 -22.75 9.20
C GLU A 349 2.02 -21.28 8.81
N ALA A 350 0.97 -20.55 9.22
CA ALA A 350 0.87 -19.11 8.99
C ALA A 350 2.05 -18.35 9.61
N ARG A 351 2.50 -18.74 10.82
CA ARG A 351 3.70 -18.17 11.46
C ARG A 351 4.97 -18.46 10.67
N LYS A 352 5.16 -19.69 10.21
CA LYS A 352 6.33 -20.07 9.39
C LYS A 352 6.40 -19.26 8.09
N GLN A 353 5.24 -18.94 7.49
CA GLN A 353 5.18 -18.09 6.30
C GLN A 353 5.38 -16.60 6.60
N PHE A 354 4.94 -16.13 7.77
CA PHE A 354 4.97 -14.72 8.15
C PHE A 354 6.29 -14.27 8.81
N LEU A 355 6.89 -15.11 9.64
CA LEU A 355 8.11 -14.80 10.38
C LEU A 355 9.38 -15.12 9.55
N PRO A 356 10.51 -14.47 9.84
CA PRO A 356 11.79 -14.91 9.28
C PRO A 356 12.13 -16.33 9.70
N PRO A 357 12.93 -17.09 8.91
CA PRO A 357 13.33 -18.45 9.27
C PRO A 357 13.90 -18.52 10.68
N PHE A 358 13.29 -19.33 11.54
CA PHE A 358 13.61 -19.45 12.96
C PHE A 358 13.86 -20.91 13.38
N ASP A 359 14.62 -21.08 14.45
CA ASP A 359 14.90 -22.38 15.06
C ASP A 359 14.31 -22.46 16.47
N THR A 360 13.34 -23.35 16.67
CA THR A 360 12.67 -23.58 17.95
C THR A 360 13.45 -24.46 18.91
N LYS A 361 14.40 -25.26 18.39
CA LYS A 361 15.15 -26.25 19.18
C LYS A 361 16.37 -25.64 19.87
N THR A 362 16.72 -24.41 19.52
CA THR A 362 17.94 -23.80 20.04
C THR A 362 17.77 -23.27 21.46
N THR A 363 18.73 -23.57 22.32
CA THR A 363 18.80 -23.12 23.73
C THR A 363 19.30 -21.70 23.90
N LYS A 364 19.97 -21.13 22.89
CA LYS A 364 20.50 -19.75 22.92
C LYS A 364 19.57 -18.78 22.18
N PRO A 365 19.11 -17.67 22.80
CA PRO A 365 18.23 -16.70 22.15
C PRO A 365 18.80 -16.09 20.86
N SER A 366 20.11 -15.84 20.83
CA SER A 366 20.82 -15.28 19.66
C SER A 366 20.79 -16.17 18.42
N LYS A 367 20.54 -17.47 18.59
CA LYS A 367 20.51 -18.45 17.50
C LYS A 367 19.10 -18.77 17.01
N ILE A 368 18.05 -18.29 17.70
CA ILE A 368 16.66 -18.46 17.27
C ILE A 368 16.46 -17.84 15.89
N TYR A 369 16.90 -16.59 15.71
CA TYR A 369 16.86 -15.87 14.45
C TYR A 369 18.28 -15.56 14.00
N LEU A 370 18.71 -16.13 12.87
CA LEU A 370 20.05 -15.91 12.34
C LEU A 370 20.02 -14.86 11.24
N PRO A 371 20.71 -13.71 11.36
CA PRO A 371 20.74 -12.68 10.31
C PRO A 371 21.14 -13.24 8.93
N LYS A 372 22.04 -14.23 8.91
CA LYS A 372 22.45 -14.96 7.71
C LYS A 372 21.30 -15.71 7.03
N LYS A 373 20.42 -16.36 7.81
CA LYS A 373 19.23 -17.05 7.27
C LYS A 373 18.16 -16.06 6.81
N ILE A 374 18.00 -14.94 7.53
CA ILE A 374 17.06 -13.87 7.16
C ILE A 374 17.43 -13.26 5.81
N ALA A 375 18.73 -12.97 5.61
CA ALA A 375 19.21 -12.30 4.40
C ALA A 375 19.38 -13.25 3.21
N GLY A 376 19.52 -14.55 3.45
CA GLY A 376 19.89 -15.52 2.43
C GLY A 376 21.41 -15.51 2.13
N GLN A 377 21.91 -16.64 1.62
CA GLN A 377 23.34 -16.87 1.44
C GLN A 377 23.97 -15.91 0.40
N GLN A 378 23.25 -15.63 -0.70
CA GLN A 378 23.75 -14.76 -1.77
C GLN A 378 23.90 -13.31 -1.31
N SER A 379 22.86 -12.74 -0.71
CA SER A 379 22.87 -11.36 -0.20
C SER A 379 23.87 -11.19 0.95
N TRP A 380 24.03 -12.22 1.80
CA TRP A 380 25.06 -12.25 2.84
C TRP A 380 26.49 -12.21 2.27
N ASN A 381 26.75 -12.99 1.22
CA ASN A 381 28.05 -13.02 0.54
C ASN A 381 28.34 -11.72 -0.21
N SER A 382 27.35 -11.15 -0.91
CA SER A 382 27.47 -9.85 -1.59
C SER A 382 27.83 -8.75 -0.58
N THR A 383 27.13 -8.71 0.55
CA THR A 383 27.41 -7.78 1.66
C THR A 383 28.81 -7.98 2.26
N ASN A 384 29.29 -9.23 2.37
CA ASN A 384 30.64 -9.51 2.84
C ASN A 384 31.72 -8.83 1.98
N ARG A 385 31.56 -8.86 0.65
CA ARG A 385 32.50 -8.22 -0.28
C ARG A 385 32.56 -6.70 -0.10
N ILE A 386 31.41 -6.07 0.13
CA ILE A 386 31.31 -4.62 0.38
C ILE A 386 32.03 -4.25 1.67
N ILE A 387 31.84 -5.04 2.73
CA ILE A 387 32.48 -4.82 4.03
C ILE A 387 33.98 -5.02 3.93
N GLU A 388 34.46 -6.05 3.25
CA GLU A 388 35.90 -6.27 3.06
C GLU A 388 36.56 -5.09 2.34
N LYS A 389 35.93 -4.58 1.28
CA LYS A 389 36.40 -3.37 0.57
C LYS A 389 36.34 -2.12 1.46
N ALA A 390 35.32 -1.97 2.29
CA ALA A 390 35.18 -0.81 3.17
C ALA A 390 36.21 -0.83 4.30
N LEU A 391 36.49 -2.00 4.89
CA LEU A 391 37.47 -2.18 5.97
C LEU A 391 38.92 -1.95 5.53
N GLN A 392 39.20 -1.95 4.22
CA GLN A 392 40.51 -1.60 3.67
C GLN A 392 40.75 -0.07 3.64
N LYS A 393 39.70 0.74 3.80
CA LYS A 393 39.79 2.21 3.83
C LYS A 393 39.98 2.71 5.27
N GLU A 394 40.68 3.83 5.43
CA GLU A 394 40.89 4.47 6.74
C GLU A 394 39.55 4.82 7.42
N ASP A 395 38.65 5.49 6.68
CA ASP A 395 37.30 5.83 7.14
C ASP A 395 36.24 4.81 6.71
N TRP A 396 36.40 3.56 7.16
CA TRP A 396 35.49 2.46 6.81
C TRP A 396 34.01 2.73 7.15
N LYS A 397 33.73 3.56 8.18
CA LYS A 397 32.34 3.93 8.57
C LYS A 397 31.67 4.80 7.52
N GLU A 398 32.40 5.77 6.99
CA GLU A 398 31.92 6.65 5.93
C GLU A 398 31.77 5.87 4.63
N ALA A 399 32.74 4.99 4.34
CA ALA A 399 32.69 4.10 3.18
C ALA A 399 31.47 3.16 3.20
N LEU A 400 31.03 2.70 4.38
CA LEU A 400 29.81 1.89 4.50
C LEU A 400 28.53 2.72 4.42
N SER A 401 28.49 3.89 5.06
CA SER A 401 27.30 4.76 5.08
C SER A 401 26.99 5.34 3.69
N PHE A 402 28.05 5.61 2.92
CA PHE A 402 27.98 6.15 1.57
C PHE A 402 28.82 5.31 0.59
N PRO A 403 28.36 4.10 0.23
CA PRO A 403 29.16 3.16 -0.56
C PRO A 403 29.50 3.65 -1.97
N ASN A 404 28.94 4.78 -2.41
CA ASN A 404 29.09 5.32 -3.75
C ASN A 404 29.32 6.85 -3.79
N LYS A 405 30.02 7.46 -2.82
CA LYS A 405 30.49 8.85 -3.00
C LYS A 405 31.33 9.03 -4.27
N ASN A 406 32.08 7.99 -4.66
CA ASN A 406 32.96 8.01 -5.83
C ASN A 406 32.27 7.60 -7.13
N ARG A 407 31.00 7.19 -7.08
CA ARG A 407 30.21 7.11 -8.32
C ARG A 407 29.77 8.53 -8.58
N GLU A 408 30.69 9.32 -9.18
CA GLU A 408 30.34 10.57 -9.82
C GLU A 408 29.03 10.29 -10.57
N PHE A 409 27.98 11.03 -10.22
CA PHE A 409 26.79 11.09 -11.07
C PHE A 409 27.34 11.29 -12.48
N ASP A 410 26.99 10.42 -13.43
CA ASP A 410 27.48 10.51 -14.81
C ASP A 410 27.20 11.94 -15.25
N SER A 411 28.25 12.78 -15.26
CA SER A 411 28.13 14.24 -15.29
C SER A 411 27.26 14.68 -16.47
N ASP A 412 27.32 13.90 -17.54
CA ASP A 412 26.71 14.18 -18.82
C ASP A 412 25.21 13.84 -18.85
N LYS A 413 24.72 12.95 -17.98
CA LYS A 413 23.29 12.58 -17.93
C LYS A 413 22.52 13.27 -16.81
N ASP A 414 23.24 13.71 -15.78
CA ASP A 414 22.64 14.29 -14.58
C ASP A 414 22.92 15.79 -14.42
N ALA A 415 23.62 16.43 -15.37
CA ALA A 415 23.83 17.88 -15.41
C ALA A 415 22.51 18.67 -15.36
N ASP A 416 21.46 18.17 -16.02
CA ASP A 416 20.17 18.84 -16.11
C ASP A 416 19.28 18.64 -14.86
N LEU A 417 19.72 17.83 -13.88
CA LEU A 417 18.96 17.67 -12.65
C LEU A 417 19.18 18.87 -11.75
N ASP A 418 18.08 19.59 -11.47
CA ASP A 418 18.03 20.65 -10.44
C ASP A 418 18.65 20.17 -9.11
N GLU A 419 19.42 21.04 -8.46
CA GLU A 419 20.12 20.77 -7.19
C GLU A 419 19.15 20.29 -6.09
N GLY A 420 17.91 20.77 -6.11
CA GLY A 420 16.87 20.30 -5.19
C GLY A 420 16.54 18.81 -5.35
N LYS A 421 16.63 18.27 -6.58
CA LYS A 421 16.40 16.84 -6.85
C LYS A 421 17.61 16.00 -6.43
N LYS A 422 18.82 16.49 -6.66
CA LYS A 422 20.06 15.85 -6.17
C LYS A 422 20.06 15.78 -4.64
N GLU A 423 19.65 16.85 -3.95
CA GLU A 423 19.59 16.88 -2.49
C GLU A 423 18.56 15.88 -1.94
N ARG A 424 17.36 15.83 -2.53
CA ARG A 424 16.36 14.81 -2.17
C ARG A 424 16.88 13.39 -2.40
N MET A 425 17.64 13.15 -3.47
CA MET A 425 18.28 11.85 -3.70
C MET A 425 19.34 11.55 -2.64
N ARG A 426 20.18 12.53 -2.28
CA ARG A 426 21.17 12.40 -1.19
C ARG A 426 20.49 12.09 0.15
N GLU A 427 19.41 12.79 0.47
CA GLU A 427 18.62 12.58 1.68
C GLU A 427 18.00 11.17 1.71
N HIS A 428 17.45 10.70 0.59
CA HIS A 428 16.93 9.34 0.46
C HIS A 428 18.02 8.26 0.57
N MET A 429 19.28 8.59 0.26
CA MET A 429 20.42 7.70 0.43
C MET A 429 20.98 7.72 1.85
N LYS A 430 20.72 8.74 2.66
CA LYS A 430 21.24 8.81 4.03
C LYS A 430 20.70 7.64 4.87
N TRP A 431 21.58 6.98 5.61
CA TRP A 431 21.17 5.97 6.58
C TRP A 431 20.40 6.64 7.72
N CYS A 432 19.44 5.91 8.29
CA CYS A 432 18.68 6.45 9.41
C CYS A 432 19.58 6.51 10.65
N ASP A 433 19.40 7.53 11.49
CA ASP A 433 20.32 7.85 12.59
C ASP A 433 20.45 6.69 13.58
N SER A 434 19.38 5.93 13.82
CA SER A 434 19.43 4.71 14.64
C SER A 434 20.34 3.63 14.07
N VAL A 435 20.39 3.46 12.74
CA VAL A 435 21.28 2.49 12.06
C VAL A 435 22.72 3.00 12.07
N THR A 436 22.91 4.30 11.88
CA THR A 436 24.23 4.95 12.00
C THR A 436 24.79 4.80 13.41
N ALA A 437 23.98 5.03 14.45
CA ALA A 437 24.38 4.80 15.84
C ALA A 437 24.81 3.35 16.10
N LEU A 438 24.11 2.37 15.51
CA LEU A 438 24.51 0.96 15.56
C LEU A 438 25.87 0.73 14.89
N LEU A 439 26.11 1.33 13.72
CA LEU A 439 27.40 1.28 13.04
C LEU A 439 28.54 1.84 13.90
N HIS A 440 28.32 2.99 14.54
CA HIS A 440 29.32 3.59 15.43
C HIS A 440 29.61 2.76 16.68
N SER A 441 28.65 1.95 17.15
CA SER A 441 28.81 1.06 18.30
C SER A 441 29.66 -0.19 18.02
N VAL A 442 29.98 -0.49 16.75
CA VAL A 442 30.76 -1.68 16.40
C VAL A 442 32.25 -1.39 16.43
N ASN A 443 32.99 -2.22 17.16
CA ASN A 443 34.45 -2.24 17.12
C ASN A 443 34.91 -3.36 16.16
N PRO A 444 35.59 -3.04 15.03
CA PRO A 444 35.98 -4.01 14.01
C PRO A 444 37.00 -5.04 14.50
N SER A 445 37.70 -4.80 15.62
CA SER A 445 38.70 -5.73 16.16
C SER A 445 38.09 -7.01 16.74
N ARG A 446 36.77 -7.07 16.97
CA ARG A 446 36.12 -8.28 17.50
C ARG A 446 35.79 -9.26 16.37
N ALA A 447 35.97 -10.56 16.59
CA ALA A 447 35.63 -11.58 15.60
C ALA A 447 34.16 -11.53 15.14
N SER A 448 33.23 -11.24 16.05
CA SER A 448 31.79 -11.07 15.76
C SER A 448 31.44 -9.74 15.09
N ALA A 449 32.38 -8.80 15.00
CA ALA A 449 32.13 -7.49 14.40
C ALA A 449 31.79 -7.61 12.92
N LYS A 450 32.48 -8.48 12.19
CA LYS A 450 32.25 -8.67 10.74
C LYS A 450 30.84 -9.15 10.45
N GLU A 451 30.31 -10.08 11.25
CA GLU A 451 28.94 -10.57 11.11
C GLU A 451 27.91 -9.50 11.49
N ARG A 452 28.18 -8.75 12.56
CA ARG A 452 27.33 -7.63 12.97
C ARG A 452 27.30 -6.52 11.91
N LEU A 453 28.44 -6.19 11.30
CA LEU A 453 28.52 -5.24 10.19
C LEU A 453 27.70 -5.70 8.98
N LYS A 454 27.75 -7.00 8.63
CA LYS A 454 26.90 -7.54 7.54
C LYS A 454 25.43 -7.33 7.83
N ALA A 455 25.00 -7.67 9.05
CA ALA A 455 23.62 -7.48 9.46
C ALA A 455 23.20 -5.99 9.48
N ILE A 456 24.08 -5.07 9.89
CA ILE A 456 23.84 -3.61 9.82
C ILE A 456 23.64 -3.13 8.39
N VAL A 457 24.52 -3.55 7.46
CA VAL A 457 24.43 -3.14 6.06
C VAL A 457 23.15 -3.67 5.42
N ILE A 458 22.80 -4.94 5.67
CA ILE A 458 21.54 -5.52 5.19
C ILE A 458 20.34 -4.76 5.77
N LEU A 459 20.35 -4.47 7.07
CA LEU A 459 19.31 -3.68 7.73
C LEU A 459 19.16 -2.30 7.08
N ALA A 460 20.26 -1.60 6.82
CA ALA A 460 20.25 -0.29 6.16
C ALA A 460 19.58 -0.35 4.77
N HIS A 461 19.91 -1.36 3.97
CA HIS A 461 19.30 -1.57 2.65
C HIS A 461 17.82 -1.97 2.75
N MET A 462 17.44 -2.79 3.72
CA MET A 462 16.03 -3.13 3.96
C MET A 462 15.20 -1.91 4.38
N VAL A 463 15.78 -0.99 5.18
CA VAL A 463 15.12 0.26 5.56
C VAL A 463 14.94 1.16 4.34
N ARG A 464 15.95 1.28 3.47
CA ARG A 464 15.81 2.01 2.19
C ARG A 464 14.72 1.40 1.31
N PHE A 465 14.71 0.07 1.17
CA PHE A 465 13.65 -0.64 0.45
C PHE A 465 12.26 -0.36 1.06
N HIS A 466 12.15 -0.38 2.38
CA HIS A 466 10.90 -0.06 3.08
C HIS A 466 10.41 1.36 2.78
N LYS A 467 11.29 2.37 2.84
CA LYS A 467 10.94 3.76 2.52
C LYS A 467 10.55 3.95 1.06
N ALA A 468 11.24 3.27 0.13
CA ALA A 468 10.96 3.35 -1.30
C ALA A 468 9.61 2.71 -1.68
N VAL A 469 9.23 1.61 -1.02
CA VAL A 469 8.00 0.87 -1.34
C VAL A 469 6.80 1.27 -0.48
N GLY A 470 7.02 1.69 0.77
CA GLY A 470 6.01 1.75 1.83
C GLY A 470 4.76 2.58 1.52
N LYS A 471 4.87 3.58 0.65
CA LYS A 471 3.76 4.49 0.30
C LYS A 471 2.80 3.93 -0.76
N ARG A 472 3.19 2.88 -1.51
CA ARG A 472 2.41 2.40 -2.67
C ARG A 472 2.06 0.92 -2.53
N ASN A 473 0.81 0.58 -2.81
CA ASN A 473 0.37 -0.83 -2.89
C ASN A 473 0.87 -1.52 -4.16
N PHE A 474 1.28 -0.74 -5.16
CA PHE A 474 1.70 -1.22 -6.46
C PHE A 474 2.89 -0.41 -6.98
N ILE A 475 3.89 -1.11 -7.49
CA ILE A 475 5.13 -0.57 -8.02
C ILE A 475 5.15 -0.92 -9.50
N LYS A 476 4.80 0.04 -10.36
CA LYS A 476 5.01 -0.10 -11.82
C LYS A 476 6.49 -0.24 -12.13
N GLY A 477 6.80 -1.12 -13.08
CA GLY A 477 8.13 -1.26 -13.67
C GLY A 477 8.71 -2.67 -13.58
N HIS A 478 9.72 -2.92 -14.41
CA HIS A 478 10.52 -4.15 -14.32
C HIS A 478 11.40 -4.13 -13.05
N HIS A 479 12.03 -5.26 -12.74
CA HIS A 479 12.94 -5.41 -11.61
C HIS A 479 13.97 -4.27 -11.49
N ASP A 480 14.54 -3.84 -12.63
CA ASP A 480 15.54 -2.78 -12.70
C ASP A 480 15.01 -1.39 -12.34
N GLU A 481 13.72 -1.13 -12.58
CA GLU A 481 13.10 0.13 -12.17
C GLU A 481 12.93 0.20 -10.66
N VAL A 482 12.62 -0.92 -10.02
CA VAL A 482 12.54 -1.01 -8.56
C VAL A 482 13.93 -0.79 -7.95
N LEU A 483 14.95 -1.42 -8.52
CA LEU A 483 16.35 -1.20 -8.14
C LEU A 483 16.74 0.28 -8.25
N LYS A 484 16.42 0.95 -9.36
CA LYS A 484 16.67 2.38 -9.55
C LYS A 484 15.97 3.24 -8.49
N ARG A 485 14.75 2.88 -8.07
CA ARG A 485 14.02 3.59 -7.01
C ARG A 485 14.61 3.40 -5.62
N VAL A 486 15.14 2.21 -5.33
CA VAL A 486 15.76 1.92 -4.02
C VAL A 486 17.18 2.50 -3.93
N GLY A 487 17.80 2.82 -5.07
CA GLY A 487 19.11 3.46 -5.17
C GLY A 487 20.25 2.45 -5.22
N SER A 488 21.45 2.87 -4.79
CA SER A 488 22.70 2.09 -4.82
C SER A 488 22.76 0.97 -3.78
N SER A 489 21.76 0.10 -3.78
CA SER A 489 21.72 -1.09 -2.94
C SER A 489 22.23 -2.32 -3.72
N PRO A 490 22.90 -3.28 -3.05
CA PRO A 490 23.36 -4.49 -3.71
C PRO A 490 22.17 -5.23 -4.34
N TYR A 491 22.35 -5.64 -5.60
CA TYR A 491 21.30 -6.29 -6.38
C TYR A 491 20.70 -7.48 -5.63
N GLU A 492 21.55 -8.32 -5.02
CA GLU A 492 21.13 -9.53 -4.32
C GLU A 492 20.32 -9.23 -3.06
N VAL A 493 20.57 -8.11 -2.39
CA VAL A 493 19.79 -7.71 -1.20
C VAL A 493 18.40 -7.22 -1.61
N ILE A 494 18.33 -6.46 -2.70
CA ILE A 494 17.04 -5.94 -3.19
C ILE A 494 16.21 -7.04 -3.85
N SER A 495 16.81 -7.90 -4.66
CA SER A 495 16.13 -9.08 -5.22
C SER A 495 15.51 -9.91 -4.11
N MET A 496 16.27 -10.23 -3.06
CA MET A 496 15.75 -10.95 -1.89
C MET A 496 14.56 -10.22 -1.23
N CYS A 497 14.63 -8.89 -1.08
CA CYS A 497 13.51 -8.12 -0.54
C CYS A 497 12.28 -8.15 -1.45
N MET A 498 12.48 -8.11 -2.76
CA MET A 498 11.38 -8.16 -3.74
C MET A 498 10.71 -9.53 -3.72
N ASP A 499 11.50 -10.61 -3.76
CA ASP A 499 11.00 -11.98 -3.73
C ASP A 499 10.26 -12.30 -2.41
N THR A 500 10.69 -11.69 -1.31
CA THR A 500 10.11 -11.96 0.02
C THR A 500 8.88 -11.10 0.34
N PHE A 501 8.84 -9.86 -0.13
CA PHE A 501 7.86 -8.85 0.33
C PHE A 501 6.95 -8.29 -0.76
N LEU A 502 7.08 -8.74 -2.01
CA LEU A 502 6.26 -8.34 -3.14
C LEU A 502 5.76 -9.56 -3.92
N VAL A 503 4.68 -9.37 -4.67
CA VAL A 503 4.19 -10.34 -5.65
C VAL A 503 4.50 -9.77 -7.03
N ASN A 504 5.14 -10.57 -7.88
CA ASN A 504 5.41 -10.21 -9.26
C ASN A 504 4.12 -10.40 -10.10
N ASP A 505 3.56 -9.30 -10.60
CA ASP A 505 2.37 -9.29 -11.47
C ASP A 505 2.78 -9.35 -12.98
N GLY A 506 3.96 -9.91 -13.27
CA GLY A 506 4.55 -10.00 -14.60
C GLY A 506 4.95 -8.62 -15.15
N ASN A 507 4.61 -8.36 -16.42
CA ASN A 507 4.99 -7.11 -17.10
C ASN A 507 4.34 -5.84 -16.50
N ARG A 508 3.38 -5.99 -15.58
CA ARG A 508 2.73 -4.84 -14.94
C ARG A 508 3.57 -4.25 -13.82
N GLY A 509 4.42 -5.05 -13.18
CA GLY A 509 5.26 -4.67 -12.05
C GLY A 509 4.95 -5.50 -10.81
N TYR A 510 5.05 -4.88 -9.63
CA TYR A 510 4.99 -5.59 -8.36
C TYR A 510 3.85 -5.08 -7.48
N SER A 511 3.04 -6.00 -6.95
CA SER A 511 2.01 -5.69 -5.97
C SER A 511 2.46 -6.03 -4.54
N GLN A 512 1.91 -5.28 -3.58
CA GLN A 512 2.13 -5.52 -2.17
C GLN A 512 0.79 -5.64 -1.45
N THR A 513 0.52 -6.83 -0.91
CA THR A 513 -0.60 -7.05 0.00
C THR A 513 -0.29 -6.47 1.39
N LYS A 514 -1.32 -6.23 2.19
CA LYS A 514 -1.15 -5.80 3.59
C LYS A 514 -0.29 -6.80 4.38
N GLN A 515 -0.53 -8.10 4.21
CA GLN A 515 0.23 -9.15 4.89
C GLN A 515 1.74 -9.09 4.56
N LEU A 516 2.10 -8.83 3.30
CA LEU A 516 3.51 -8.69 2.90
C LEU A 516 4.16 -7.42 3.44
N ARG A 517 3.38 -6.33 3.57
CA ARG A 517 3.84 -5.10 4.25
C ARG A 517 4.13 -5.35 5.72
N ASP A 518 3.20 -6.01 6.41
CA ASP A 518 3.32 -6.36 7.82
C ASP A 518 4.50 -7.31 8.05
N LYS A 519 4.65 -8.33 7.18
CA LYS A 519 5.80 -9.24 7.13
C LYS A 519 7.13 -8.49 7.00
N ARG A 520 7.23 -7.52 6.10
CA ARG A 520 8.43 -6.67 5.95
C ARG A 520 8.77 -5.91 7.24
N VAL A 521 7.76 -5.36 7.92
CA VAL A 521 7.96 -4.65 9.20
C VAL A 521 8.50 -5.61 10.26
N VAL A 522 7.97 -6.84 10.34
CA VAL A 522 8.46 -7.86 11.28
C VAL A 522 9.93 -8.19 11.04
N TYR A 523 10.32 -8.41 9.77
CA TYR A 523 11.72 -8.68 9.42
C TYR A 523 12.65 -7.54 9.82
N LEU A 524 12.25 -6.28 9.57
CA LEU A 524 13.01 -5.09 9.96
C LEU A 524 13.20 -5.00 11.47
N LEU A 525 12.12 -5.17 12.24
CA LEU A 525 12.17 -5.07 13.70
C LEU A 525 13.06 -6.18 14.30
N ILE A 526 12.91 -7.41 13.84
CA ILE A 526 13.73 -8.54 14.30
C ILE A 526 15.20 -8.31 13.97
N LEU A 527 15.52 -7.93 12.72
CA LEU A 527 16.89 -7.68 12.31
C LEU A 527 17.52 -6.52 13.10
N TYR A 528 16.77 -5.43 13.33
CA TYR A 528 17.22 -4.33 14.18
C TYR A 528 17.53 -4.79 15.60
N ILE A 529 16.65 -5.57 16.24
CA ILE A 529 16.85 -6.07 17.60
C ILE A 529 18.10 -6.96 17.68
N LEU A 530 18.28 -7.88 16.73
CA LEU A 530 19.46 -8.75 16.67
C LEU A 530 20.75 -7.93 16.56
N VAL A 531 20.76 -6.89 15.74
CA VAL A 531 21.92 -6.02 15.59
C VAL A 531 22.16 -5.15 16.84
N ALA A 532 21.11 -4.62 17.42
CA ALA A 532 21.15 -3.74 18.59
C ALA A 532 21.59 -4.48 19.87
N SER A 533 21.17 -5.72 20.06
CA SER A 533 21.61 -6.56 21.18
C SER A 533 23.05 -7.06 21.05
N GLY A 534 23.72 -6.79 19.93
CA GLY A 534 25.06 -7.30 19.64
C GLY A 534 25.09 -8.71 19.02
N GLY A 535 23.95 -9.22 18.56
CA GLY A 535 23.68 -10.59 18.08
C GLY A 535 24.37 -11.03 16.78
N GLY A 536 25.52 -10.45 16.43
CA GLY A 536 26.46 -11.03 15.46
C GLY A 536 27.41 -12.07 16.08
N GLY A 537 27.17 -12.47 17.32
CA GLY A 537 27.96 -13.46 18.04
C GLY A 537 27.11 -14.23 19.05
N GLU A 538 27.71 -15.20 19.74
CA GLU A 538 27.04 -16.01 20.77
C GLU A 538 26.75 -15.19 22.05
N SER A 539 25.85 -14.21 21.96
CA SER A 539 25.27 -13.60 23.16
C SER A 539 24.23 -14.55 23.74
N ASP A 540 24.30 -14.78 25.05
CA ASP A 540 23.30 -15.56 25.76
C ASP A 540 22.01 -14.76 26.01
N ASP A 541 22.03 -13.43 25.86
CA ASP A 541 20.85 -12.57 26.00
C ASP A 541 20.61 -11.72 24.73
N VAL A 542 19.35 -11.61 24.33
CA VAL A 542 18.91 -10.73 23.24
C VAL A 542 17.91 -9.75 23.85
N ARG A 543 18.43 -8.61 24.31
CA ARG A 543 17.65 -7.55 24.95
C ARG A 543 18.02 -6.18 24.40
N VAL A 544 17.01 -5.36 24.16
CA VAL A 544 17.15 -3.97 23.71
C VAL A 544 16.31 -3.07 24.60
N GLY A 545 16.94 -2.04 25.17
CA GLY A 545 16.30 -1.14 26.14
C GLY A 545 15.24 -0.22 25.53
N SER A 546 15.45 0.24 24.30
CA SER A 546 14.51 1.08 23.57
C SER A 546 14.65 0.85 22.07
N ILE A 547 13.53 0.69 21.36
CA ILE A 547 13.49 0.63 19.89
C ILE A 547 12.74 1.84 19.27
N ASN A 548 12.35 2.83 20.08
CA ASN A 548 11.48 3.93 19.66
C ASN A 548 12.09 4.79 18.56
N SER A 549 13.39 5.11 18.64
CA SER A 549 14.07 5.92 17.62
C SER A 549 13.97 5.27 16.24
N PHE A 550 14.23 3.96 16.17
CA PHE A 550 14.12 3.20 14.93
C PHE A 550 12.69 3.10 14.40
N MET A 551 11.70 2.90 15.29
CA MET A 551 10.28 2.87 14.89
C MET A 551 9.84 4.20 14.30
N ASN A 552 10.21 5.32 14.92
CA ASN A 552 9.87 6.65 14.44
C ASN A 552 10.51 6.93 13.08
N GLU A 553 11.78 6.58 12.89
CA GLU A 553 12.50 6.75 11.62
C GLU A 553 11.94 5.91 10.47
N CYS A 554 11.32 4.76 10.80
CA CYS A 554 10.67 3.85 9.85
C CYS A 554 9.15 4.06 9.74
N GLU A 555 8.58 5.05 10.43
CA GLU A 555 7.13 5.32 10.46
C GLU A 555 6.29 4.10 10.90
N ILE A 556 6.83 3.26 11.80
CA ILE A 556 6.14 2.06 12.30
C ILE A 556 5.30 2.43 13.52
N PRO A 557 3.96 2.23 13.50
CA PRO A 557 3.12 2.50 14.66
C PRO A 557 3.50 1.63 15.87
N LEU A 558 3.59 2.24 17.05
CA LEU A 558 3.95 1.56 18.31
C LEU A 558 3.09 0.31 18.57
N ARG A 559 1.78 0.41 18.34
CA ARG A 559 0.83 -0.68 18.53
C ARG A 559 1.15 -1.88 17.63
N ASP A 560 1.50 -1.62 16.38
CA ASP A 560 1.77 -2.66 15.39
C ASP A 560 3.12 -3.33 15.69
N ALA A 561 4.15 -2.56 16.05
CA ALA A 561 5.43 -3.11 16.47
C ALA A 561 5.30 -4.02 17.70
N MET A 562 4.53 -3.60 18.72
CA MET A 562 4.22 -4.44 19.88
C MET A 562 3.57 -5.76 19.50
N MET A 563 2.55 -5.69 18.63
CA MET A 563 1.82 -6.87 18.17
C MET A 563 2.73 -7.82 17.38
N PHE A 564 3.48 -7.30 16.41
CA PHE A 564 4.38 -8.09 15.55
C PHE A 564 5.50 -8.76 16.34
N LEU A 565 6.14 -8.04 17.26
CA LEU A 565 7.20 -8.60 18.11
C LEU A 565 6.67 -9.66 19.06
N THR A 566 5.49 -9.45 19.63
CA THR A 566 4.84 -10.46 20.49
C THR A 566 4.50 -11.72 19.67
N GLN A 567 4.01 -11.57 18.44
CA GLN A 567 3.75 -12.69 17.54
C GLN A 567 5.03 -13.44 17.12
N ALA A 568 6.17 -12.74 17.08
CA ALA A 568 7.48 -13.31 16.85
C ALA A 568 8.13 -13.91 18.12
N GLY A 569 7.38 -14.05 19.22
CA GLY A 569 7.86 -14.67 20.46
C GLY A 569 8.75 -13.77 21.34
N PHE A 570 8.86 -12.47 21.03
CA PHE A 570 9.54 -11.52 21.89
C PHE A 570 8.67 -11.14 23.09
N LYS A 571 9.29 -11.02 24.26
CA LYS A 571 8.69 -10.37 25.43
C LYS A 571 8.86 -8.86 25.28
N VAL A 572 7.74 -8.18 25.09
CA VAL A 572 7.68 -6.73 24.90
C VAL A 572 7.19 -6.07 26.18
N LYS A 573 7.93 -5.07 26.69
CA LYS A 573 7.55 -4.27 27.86
C LYS A 573 7.54 -2.79 27.49
N LYS A 574 6.37 -2.16 27.67
CA LYS A 574 6.19 -0.72 27.51
C LYS A 574 6.52 -0.02 28.83
N GLY A 575 7.54 0.83 28.83
CA GLY A 575 7.90 1.69 29.95
C GLY A 575 6.87 2.80 30.18
N VAL A 576 6.96 3.45 31.35
CA VAL A 576 6.09 4.58 31.73
C VAL A 576 6.21 5.73 30.71
N ASP A 577 7.43 5.98 30.24
CA ASP A 577 7.77 7.01 29.25
C ASP A 577 7.31 6.65 27.82
N GLY A 578 6.59 5.53 27.65
CA GLY A 578 6.24 4.99 26.33
C GLY A 578 7.43 4.35 25.60
N THR A 579 8.58 4.19 26.25
CA THR A 579 9.74 3.47 25.73
C THR A 579 9.43 1.99 25.55
N LEU A 580 9.72 1.44 24.38
CA LEU A 580 9.48 0.03 24.11
C LEU A 580 10.77 -0.77 24.30
N SER A 581 10.82 -1.56 25.37
CA SER A 581 11.90 -2.50 25.65
C SER A 581 11.50 -3.90 25.21
N VAL A 582 12.45 -4.64 24.63
CA VAL A 582 12.20 -5.93 24.00
C VAL A 582 13.27 -6.94 24.42
N SER A 583 12.85 -8.15 24.73
CA SER A 583 13.75 -9.27 25.07
C SER A 583 13.26 -10.57 24.43
N LEU A 584 14.18 -11.41 23.95
CA LEU A 584 13.89 -12.75 23.44
C LEU A 584 14.45 -13.80 24.41
N ASN A 585 13.65 -14.80 24.77
CA ASN A 585 14.09 -15.91 25.61
C ASN A 585 14.15 -17.19 24.79
N ALA A 586 14.94 -18.15 25.27
CA ALA A 586 14.98 -19.51 24.78
C ALA A 586 14.54 -20.47 25.92
N PRO A 587 13.73 -21.50 25.65
CA PRO A 587 13.18 -21.87 24.33
C PRO A 587 12.19 -20.82 23.78
N LEU A 588 12.03 -20.80 22.45
CA LEU A 588 11.12 -19.87 21.78
C LEU A 588 9.67 -20.25 22.10
N GLU A 589 8.96 -19.36 22.79
CA GLU A 589 7.55 -19.54 23.12
C GLU A 589 6.69 -18.55 22.32
N PHE A 590 5.73 -19.08 21.56
CA PHE A 590 4.76 -18.25 20.85
C PHE A 590 3.52 -18.00 21.71
N PRO A 591 2.90 -16.81 21.64
CA PRO A 591 1.63 -16.57 22.30
C PRO A 591 0.54 -17.48 21.72
N PRO A 592 -0.43 -17.95 22.54
CA PRO A 592 -1.55 -18.73 22.02
C PRO A 592 -2.36 -17.91 21.02
N PRO A 593 -3.01 -18.56 20.03
CA PRO A 593 -3.82 -17.85 19.05
C PRO A 593 -4.93 -17.06 19.75
N ILE A 594 -4.98 -15.75 19.49
CA ILE A 594 -6.00 -14.86 20.04
C ILE A 594 -7.32 -15.20 19.33
N ARG A 595 -8.15 -16.02 19.98
CA ARG A 595 -9.52 -16.24 19.52
C ARG A 595 -10.29 -14.95 19.80
N PRO A 596 -10.95 -14.33 18.80
CA PRO A 596 -11.83 -13.20 19.06
C PRO A 596 -12.85 -13.66 20.09
N LYS A 597 -12.98 -12.93 21.21
CA LYS A 597 -14.04 -13.20 22.18
C LYS A 597 -15.35 -13.15 21.41
N ARG A 598 -16.01 -14.29 21.23
CA ARG A 598 -17.38 -14.32 20.69
C ARG A 598 -18.17 -13.40 21.60
N GLY A 599 -18.74 -12.33 21.03
CA GLY A 599 -19.47 -11.32 21.79
C GLY A 599 -20.49 -12.00 22.68
N SER A 600 -20.29 -11.89 23.99
CA SER A 600 -21.22 -12.34 25.03
C SER A 600 -22.29 -11.29 25.23
#